data_AF-A0A2E4D9W5-F1
#
_entry.id   AF-A0A2E4D9W5-F1
#
_cell.length_a   1.000
_cell.length_b   1.000
_cell.length_c   1.000
_cell.angle_alpha   90.00
_cell.angle_beta   90.00
_cell.angle_gamma   90.00
#
_symmetry.space_group_name_H-M   'P 1'
#
loop_
_entity.id
_entity.type
_entity.pdbx_description
1 polymer ?
#
loop_
_entity_poly.entity_id
_entity_poly.type
_entity_poly.pdbx_seq_one_letter_code
_entity_poly.pdbx_strand_id
1 'polypeptide(L)'
;MKILSLLFLILFTVSCATHKFMRGTVAMKVDENTAHVCLGENDVKKGDRVIFYKNECNSVGGARSGGDGECELKILGEGKVDKILNSHYSQVETNGKFSFEEGTLVQKK
;
A
#
# COMPACT_ATOMS: atom_id res chain seq x y z
N MET A 1 43.88 34.54 -15.43
CA MET A 1 42.47 34.15 -15.66
C MET A 1 42.33 32.63 -15.47
N LYS A 2 42.23 32.16 -14.22
CA LYS A 2 42.08 30.73 -13.86
C LYS A 2 41.11 30.58 -12.68
N ILE A 3 39.96 31.25 -12.76
CA ILE A 3 38.92 31.23 -11.70
C ILE A 3 37.55 30.82 -12.30
N LEU A 4 37.52 30.27 -13.52
CA LEU A 4 36.26 29.94 -14.22
C LEU A 4 35.98 28.44 -14.37
N SER A 5 36.49 27.60 -13.47
CA SER A 5 36.23 26.15 -13.49
C SER A 5 35.71 25.60 -12.15
N LEU A 6 35.21 26.46 -11.25
CA LEU A 6 34.75 26.06 -9.92
C LEU A 6 33.22 26.12 -9.75
N LEU A 7 32.44 26.07 -10.83
CA LEU A 7 30.99 26.32 -10.80
C LEU A 7 30.12 25.26 -11.50
N PHE A 8 30.63 24.03 -11.69
CA PHE A 8 29.93 22.99 -12.46
C PHE A 8 29.88 21.62 -11.76
N LEU A 9 29.75 21.58 -10.43
CA LEU A 9 29.64 20.31 -9.71
C LEU A 9 28.69 20.37 -8.50
N ILE A 10 27.49 20.95 -8.66
CA ILE A 10 26.44 20.96 -7.62
C ILE A 10 25.08 20.55 -8.20
N LEU A 11 25.02 19.53 -9.06
CA LEU A 11 23.77 19.16 -9.77
C LEU A 11 23.49 17.64 -9.85
N PHE A 12 23.88 16.86 -8.84
CA PHE A 12 23.58 15.41 -8.78
C PHE A 12 23.10 14.89 -7.42
N THR A 13 22.19 15.60 -6.75
CA THR A 13 21.48 15.02 -5.58
C THR A 13 19.96 15.00 -5.73
N VAL A 14 19.44 15.03 -6.96
CA VAL A 14 18.02 14.76 -7.21
C VAL A 14 17.88 13.32 -7.70
N SER A 15 17.44 12.43 -6.81
CA SER A 15 16.38 11.43 -7.08
C SER A 15 16.43 10.30 -6.05
N CYS A 16 15.85 10.54 -4.87
CA CYS A 16 15.05 9.51 -4.25
C CYS A 16 13.60 9.97 -4.39
N ALA A 17 13.00 9.64 -5.53
CA ALA A 17 11.56 9.72 -5.69
C ALA A 17 10.93 8.96 -4.51
N THR A 18 10.29 9.75 -3.65
CA THR A 18 9.50 9.34 -2.50
C THR A 18 8.75 8.02 -2.73
N HIS A 19 9.19 6.93 -2.07
CA HIS A 19 8.41 5.69 -1.89
C HIS A 19 7.19 5.94 -0.97
N LYS A 20 6.37 6.94 -1.29
CA LYS A 20 5.27 7.45 -0.44
C LYS A 20 4.05 6.53 -0.37
N PHE A 21 4.07 5.42 -1.11
CA PHE A 21 2.94 4.50 -1.21
C PHE A 21 3.41 3.06 -1.06
N MET A 22 3.89 2.70 0.14
CA MET A 22 4.04 1.30 0.51
C MET A 22 2.63 0.74 0.72
N ARG A 23 2.12 0.05 -0.30
CA ARG A 23 0.88 -0.72 -0.25
C ARG A 23 1.23 -2.11 0.24
N GLY A 24 0.59 -2.53 1.32
CA GLY A 24 0.63 -3.90 1.80
C GLY A 24 -0.57 -4.70 1.31
N THR A 25 -0.65 -5.94 1.75
CA THR A 25 -1.79 -6.82 1.56
C THR A 25 -2.19 -7.45 2.88
N VAL A 26 -3.41 -7.98 2.95
CA VAL A 26 -3.78 -8.96 3.98
C VAL A 26 -2.95 -10.23 3.72
N ALA A 27 -2.11 -10.57 4.70
CA ALA A 27 -1.33 -11.80 4.70
C ALA A 27 -2.17 -13.00 5.15
N MET A 28 -3.03 -12.77 6.15
CA MET A 28 -3.91 -13.80 6.70
C MET A 28 -5.14 -13.16 7.33
N LYS A 29 -6.30 -13.78 7.13
CA LYS A 29 -7.54 -13.46 7.87
C LYS A 29 -7.54 -14.24 9.19
N VAL A 30 -7.56 -13.54 10.32
CA VAL A 30 -7.65 -14.17 11.65
C VAL A 30 -9.11 -14.52 11.96
N ASP A 31 -9.99 -13.56 11.72
CA ASP A 31 -11.44 -13.69 11.82
C ASP A 31 -12.13 -12.65 10.91
N GLU A 32 -13.45 -12.48 11.00
CA GLU A 32 -14.22 -11.53 10.18
C GLU A 32 -13.81 -10.06 10.34
N ASN A 33 -13.21 -9.70 11.48
CA ASN A 33 -12.86 -8.33 11.83
C ASN A 33 -11.35 -8.12 12.00
N THR A 34 -10.56 -9.19 12.06
CA THR A 34 -9.13 -9.13 12.38
C THR A 34 -8.28 -9.69 11.23
N ALA A 35 -7.28 -8.92 10.82
CA ALA A 35 -6.34 -9.30 9.76
C ALA A 35 -4.88 -9.16 10.22
N HIS A 36 -4.00 -10.04 9.72
CA HIS A 36 -2.57 -9.76 9.68
C HIS A 36 -2.24 -9.15 8.32
N VAL A 37 -1.57 -8.01 8.31
CA VAL A 37 -1.27 -7.24 7.10
C VAL A 37 0.24 -7.04 6.94
N CYS A 38 0.72 -7.04 5.69
CA CYS A 38 2.11 -6.78 5.31
C CYS A 38 2.43 -5.27 5.38
N LEU A 39 2.18 -4.66 6.54
CA LEU A 39 2.55 -3.29 6.88
C LEU A 39 3.15 -3.38 8.28
N GLY A 40 4.48 -3.30 8.38
CA GLY A 40 5.22 -3.62 9.60
C GLY A 40 5.84 -2.39 10.27
N GLU A 41 6.88 -2.67 11.04
CA GLU A 41 7.69 -1.66 11.73
C GLU A 41 8.23 -0.62 10.73
N ASN A 42 8.10 0.67 11.08
CA ASN A 42 8.43 1.87 10.28
C ASN A 42 7.37 2.33 9.26
N ASP A 43 6.47 1.45 8.79
CA ASP A 43 5.35 1.87 7.93
C ASP A 43 4.15 2.33 8.75
N VAL A 44 3.85 1.57 9.81
CA VAL A 44 2.72 1.81 10.70
C VAL A 44 3.13 1.65 12.17
N LYS A 45 2.34 2.25 13.06
CA LYS A 45 2.42 2.06 14.51
C LYS A 45 1.04 1.73 15.08
N LYS A 46 1.01 1.17 16.28
CA LYS A 46 -0.24 0.94 17.03
C LYS A 46 -1.07 2.22 17.07
N GLY A 47 -2.34 2.12 16.70
CA GLY A 47 -3.29 3.22 16.66
C GLY A 47 -3.47 3.86 15.29
N ASP A 48 -2.55 3.64 14.34
CA ASP A 48 -2.68 4.16 12.98
C ASP A 48 -3.93 3.58 12.29
N ARG A 49 -4.49 4.36 11.36
CA ARG A 49 -5.60 3.94 10.51
C ARG A 49 -5.08 3.44 9.18
N VAL A 50 -5.73 2.41 8.66
CA VAL A 50 -5.46 1.86 7.33
C VAL A 50 -6.76 1.73 6.55
N ILE A 51 -6.67 1.80 5.23
CA ILE A 51 -7.77 1.63 4.29
C ILE A 51 -7.56 0.32 3.55
N PHE A 52 -8.63 -0.46 3.42
CA PHE A 52 -8.68 -1.69 2.63
C PHE A 52 -9.27 -1.40 1.26
N TYR A 53 -8.68 -1.99 0.22
CA TYR A 53 -9.09 -1.79 -1.16
C TYR A 53 -9.27 -3.12 -1.88
N LYS A 54 -10.15 -3.09 -2.89
CA LYS A 54 -10.28 -4.12 -3.92
C LYS A 54 -9.95 -3.52 -5.28
N ASN A 55 -9.22 -4.27 -6.10
CA ASN A 55 -9.11 -3.96 -7.51
C ASN A 55 -10.35 -4.48 -8.23
N GLU A 56 -11.13 -3.58 -8.82
CA GLU A 56 -12.20 -3.93 -9.74
C GLU A 56 -11.72 -3.66 -11.16
N CYS A 57 -11.53 -4.74 -11.92
CA CYS A 57 -11.07 -4.67 -13.30
C CYS A 57 -12.22 -4.96 -14.25
N ASN A 58 -12.56 -4.00 -15.09
CA ASN A 58 -13.50 -4.19 -16.18
C ASN A 58 -12.72 -4.68 -17.40
N SER A 59 -12.93 -5.92 -17.79
CA SER A 59 -12.38 -6.42 -19.05
C SER A 59 -13.20 -5.84 -20.21
N VAL A 60 -12.58 -4.95 -20.99
CA VAL A 60 -13.12 -4.57 -22.30
C VAL A 60 -12.65 -5.65 -23.29
N GLY A 61 -13.34 -6.79 -23.27
CA GLY A 61 -12.94 -7.97 -24.03
C GLY A 61 -13.36 -7.92 -25.51
N GLY A 62 -12.37 -8.02 -26.40
CA GLY A 62 -12.47 -8.77 -27.66
C GLY A 62 -11.75 -10.12 -27.52
N ALA A 63 -12.07 -11.10 -28.39
CA ALA A 63 -11.68 -12.52 -28.29
C ALA A 63 -10.17 -12.87 -28.35
N ARG A 64 -9.26 -11.90 -28.22
CA ARG A 64 -7.81 -12.12 -28.19
C ARG A 64 -7.26 -11.68 -26.83
N SER A 65 -6.50 -12.56 -26.20
CA SER A 65 -5.88 -12.35 -24.89
C SER A 65 -4.90 -11.18 -24.94
N GLY A 66 -5.37 -10.00 -24.52
CA GLY A 66 -4.57 -8.77 -24.46
C GLY A 66 -5.39 -7.48 -24.48
N GLY A 67 -6.64 -7.50 -24.03
CA GLY A 67 -7.49 -6.30 -24.01
C GLY A 67 -7.11 -5.32 -22.90
N ASP A 68 -7.21 -4.02 -23.21
CA ASP A 68 -7.05 -2.91 -22.27
C ASP A 68 -8.16 -2.96 -21.22
N GLY A 69 -7.91 -3.65 -20.11
CA GLY A 69 -8.78 -3.64 -18.95
C GLY A 69 -8.51 -2.42 -18.09
N GLU A 70 -9.53 -1.61 -17.82
CA GLU A 70 -9.44 -0.55 -16.82
C GLU A 70 -9.66 -1.16 -15.44
N CYS A 71 -8.67 -1.00 -14.55
CA CYS A 71 -8.75 -1.44 -13.16
C CYS A 71 -8.81 -0.23 -12.23
N GLU A 72 -9.83 -0.19 -11.38
CA GLU A 72 -9.99 0.84 -10.37
C GLU A 72 -9.81 0.27 -8.95
N LEU A 73 -9.18 1.05 -8.08
CA LEU A 73 -9.12 0.76 -6.65
C LEU A 73 -10.42 1.23 -5.98
N LYS A 74 -11.26 0.29 -5.54
CA LYS A 74 -12.43 0.58 -4.71
C LYS A 74 -12.09 0.44 -3.24
N ILE A 75 -12.48 1.44 -2.44
CA ILE A 75 -12.37 1.38 -0.99
C ILE A 75 -13.41 0.40 -0.46
N LEU A 76 -12.97 -0.57 0.35
CA LEU A 76 -13.84 -1.50 1.08
C LEU A 76 -14.21 -0.94 2.45
N GLY A 77 -13.22 -0.40 3.16
CA GLY A 77 -13.42 0.14 4.50
C GLY A 77 -12.11 0.45 5.22
N GLU A 78 -12.21 0.69 6.52
CA GLU A 78 -11.08 1.12 7.36
C GLU A 78 -10.84 0.16 8.52
N GLY A 79 -9.58 0.08 8.93
CA GLY A 79 -9.15 -0.61 10.14
C GLY A 79 -8.21 0.25 10.99
N LYS A 80 -7.92 -0.24 12.19
CA LYS A 80 -6.94 0.35 13.12
C LYS A 80 -5.87 -0.69 13.45
N VAL A 81 -4.61 -0.27 13.42
CA VAL A 81 -3.50 -1.13 13.84
C VAL A 81 -3.60 -1.37 15.34
N ASP A 82 -3.81 -2.62 15.75
CA ASP A 82 -3.90 -3.01 17.14
C ASP A 82 -2.52 -3.35 17.72
N LYS A 83 -1.69 -4.09 16.98
CA LYS A 83 -0.33 -4.44 17.39
C LYS A 83 0.60 -4.62 16.19
N ILE A 84 1.88 -4.31 16.40
CA ILE A 84 2.96 -4.69 15.49
C ILE A 84 3.37 -6.11 15.87
N LEU A 85 3.35 -7.03 14.91
CA LEU A 85 3.72 -8.43 15.14
C LEU A 85 5.23 -8.63 14.98
N ASN A 86 5.82 -7.98 13.97
CA ASN A 86 7.26 -7.92 13.71
C ASN A 86 7.57 -6.82 12.67
N SER A 87 8.77 -6.82 12.10
CA SER A 87 9.22 -5.85 11.11
C SER A 87 8.42 -5.83 9.80
N HIS A 88 7.64 -6.87 9.51
CA HIS A 88 6.87 -7.00 8.26
C HIS A 88 5.36 -6.98 8.46
N TYR A 89 4.90 -7.49 9.61
CA TYR A 89 3.47 -7.73 9.83
C TYR A 89 2.92 -6.91 10.99
N SER A 90 1.70 -6.45 10.82
CA SER A 90 0.88 -5.87 11.88
C SER A 90 -0.49 -6.54 11.93
N GLN A 91 -1.10 -6.55 13.11
CA GLN A 91 -2.50 -6.92 13.27
C GLN A 91 -3.36 -5.67 13.17
N VAL A 92 -4.41 -5.75 12.36
CA VAL A 92 -5.40 -4.70 12.15
C VAL A 92 -6.77 -5.23 12.54
N GLU A 93 -7.52 -4.40 13.27
CA GLU A 93 -8.92 -4.62 13.63
C GLU A 93 -9.81 -3.68 12.81
N THR A 94 -10.88 -4.21 12.23
CA THR A 94 -11.89 -3.48 11.45
C THR A 94 -13.18 -3.32 12.26
N ASN A 95 -14.14 -2.57 11.72
CA ASN A 95 -15.46 -2.41 12.35
C ASN A 95 -16.50 -3.45 11.88
N GLY A 96 -16.07 -4.48 11.12
CA GLY A 96 -16.95 -5.54 10.61
C GLY A 96 -17.99 -5.11 9.57
N LYS A 97 -17.89 -3.89 9.01
CA LYS A 97 -18.85 -3.39 8.01
C LYS A 97 -18.55 -3.82 6.57
N PHE A 98 -17.45 -4.53 6.35
CA PHE A 98 -17.02 -5.03 5.06
C PHE A 98 -16.26 -6.33 5.23
N SER A 99 -16.23 -7.17 4.18
CA SER A 99 -15.43 -8.38 4.14
C SER A 99 -14.07 -8.12 3.49
N PHE A 100 -13.07 -8.88 3.92
CA PHE A 100 -11.74 -8.92 3.33
C PHE A 100 -11.22 -10.36 3.31
N GLU A 101 -10.24 -10.59 2.44
CA GLU A 101 -9.60 -11.88 2.22
C GLU A 101 -8.08 -11.72 2.03
N GLU A 102 -7.35 -12.82 2.03
CA GLU A 102 -5.92 -12.82 1.72
C GLU A 102 -5.65 -12.18 0.35
N GLY A 103 -4.63 -11.32 0.29
CA GLY A 103 -4.32 -10.53 -0.91
C GLY A 103 -5.13 -9.22 -1.04
N THR A 104 -6.15 -8.98 -0.20
CA THR A 104 -6.83 -7.67 -0.15
C THR A 104 -5.81 -6.57 0.10
N LEU A 105 -5.86 -5.48 -0.69
CA LEU A 105 -4.88 -4.41 -0.61
C LEU A 105 -5.11 -3.56 0.63
N VAL A 106 -4.02 -3.15 1.28
CA VAL A 106 -4.06 -2.33 2.50
C VAL A 106 -3.07 -1.19 2.36
N GLN A 107 -3.51 0.02 2.73
CA GLN A 107 -2.66 1.20 2.73
C GLN A 107 -2.87 2.00 4.00
N LYS A 108 -1.80 2.61 4.51
CA LYS A 108 -1.91 3.62 5.57
C LYS A 108 -2.75 4.81 5.09
N LYS A 109 -3.68 5.25 5.95
CA LYS A 109 -4.54 6.42 5.73
C LYS A 109 -3.78 7.73 5.95
#